data_AF-M0NN69-F1
#
_entry.id   AF-M0NN69-F1
#
_cell.length_a   1.000
_cell.length_b   1.000
_cell.length_c   1.000
_cell.angle_alpha   90.00
_cell.angle_beta   90.00
_cell.angle_gamma   90.00
#
_symmetry.space_group_name_H-M   'P 1'
#
loop_
_entity.id
_entity.type
_entity.pdbx_description
1 polymer ?
#
loop_
_entity_poly.entity_id
_entity_poly.type
_entity_poly.pdbx_seq_one_letter_code
_entity_poly.pdbx_strand_id
1 'polypeptide(L)'
;MAAEISDRVRELAEARGLPESEVFEQALERGLEDLWEDLVLARYLDGELAREKAIERVGRTKVERAEREREVVEGDVDWGLNA
;
A
#
# COMPACT_ATOMS: atom_id res chain seq x y z
N MET A 1 15.75 -7.03 -14.05
CA MET A 1 14.35 -6.55 -13.97
C MET A 1 13.35 -7.61 -14.46
N ALA A 2 13.05 -7.77 -15.75
CA ALA A 2 12.05 -8.77 -16.18
C ALA A 2 12.45 -10.22 -15.86
N ALA A 3 13.72 -10.58 -16.10
CA ALA A 3 14.24 -11.91 -15.76
C ALA A 3 14.15 -12.22 -14.26
N GLU A 4 14.47 -11.27 -13.39
CA GLU A 4 14.38 -11.44 -11.93
C GLU A 4 12.94 -11.60 -11.43
N ILE A 5 11.97 -10.93 -12.06
CA ILE A 5 10.55 -11.09 -11.72
C ILE A 5 10.09 -12.50 -12.12
N SER A 6 10.44 -12.96 -13.32
CA SER A 6 10.14 -14.32 -13.77
C SER A 6 10.78 -15.38 -12.88
N ASP A 7 12.02 -15.20 -12.42
CA ASP A 7 12.70 -16.15 -11.53
C ASP A 7 12.00 -16.24 -10.16
N ARG A 8 11.61 -15.10 -9.58
CA ARG A 8 10.85 -15.07 -8.31
C ARG A 8 9.49 -15.73 -8.44
N VAL A 9 8.80 -15.55 -9.56
CA VAL A 9 7.50 -16.20 -9.79
C VAL A 9 7.67 -17.71 -9.92
N ARG A 10 8.69 -18.18 -10.64
CA ARG A 10 8.99 -19.62 -10.72
C ARG A 10 9.26 -20.21 -9.34
N GLU A 11 10.13 -19.59 -8.54
CA GLU A 11 10.44 -20.07 -7.18
C GLU A 11 9.18 -20.13 -6.30
N LEU A 12 8.32 -19.12 -6.37
CA LEU A 12 7.04 -19.09 -5.64
C LEU A 12 6.06 -20.17 -6.11
N ALA A 13 5.97 -20.38 -7.43
CA ALA A 13 5.13 -21.40 -8.04
C ALA A 13 5.55 -22.81 -7.59
N GLU A 14 6.86 -23.10 -7.67
CA GLU A 14 7.44 -24.36 -7.20
C GLU A 14 7.21 -24.59 -5.70
N ALA A 15 7.49 -23.57 -4.87
CA ALA A 15 7.35 -23.68 -3.41
C ALA A 15 5.89 -23.89 -2.95
N ARG A 16 4.92 -23.37 -3.72
CA ARG A 16 3.48 -23.45 -3.37
C ARG A 16 2.74 -24.54 -4.15
N GLY A 17 3.38 -25.18 -5.12
CA GLY A 17 2.74 -26.15 -6.00
C GLY A 17 1.65 -25.53 -6.89
N LEU A 18 1.79 -24.26 -7.25
CA LEU A 18 0.83 -23.51 -8.06
C LEU A 18 1.39 -23.27 -9.47
N PRO A 19 0.54 -23.08 -10.49
CA PRO A 19 0.99 -22.59 -11.79
C PRO A 19 1.61 -21.19 -11.69
N GLU A 20 2.66 -20.92 -12.46
CA GLU A 20 3.27 -19.56 -12.53
C GLU A 20 2.23 -18.49 -12.87
N SER A 21 1.26 -18.79 -13.74
CA SER A 21 0.17 -17.88 -14.10
C SER A 21 -0.68 -17.46 -12.91
N GLU A 22 -0.95 -18.38 -11.98
CA GLU A 22 -1.75 -18.09 -10.78
C GLU A 22 -0.95 -17.23 -9.80
N VAL A 23 0.36 -17.48 -9.67
CA VAL A 23 1.25 -16.62 -8.87
C VAL A 23 1.32 -15.22 -9.46
N PHE A 24 1.42 -15.08 -10.78
CA PHE A 24 1.39 -13.80 -11.48
C PHE A 24 0.08 -13.05 -11.25
N GLU A 25 -1.07 -13.71 -11.42
CA GLU A 25 -2.39 -13.12 -11.21
C GLU A 25 -2.52 -12.60 -9.77
N GLN A 26 -2.21 -13.43 -8.78
CA GLN A 26 -2.25 -13.04 -7.38
C GLN A 26 -1.30 -11.87 -7.05
N ALA A 27 -0.11 -11.83 -7.66
CA ALA A 27 0.83 -10.73 -7.47
C ALA A 27 0.32 -9.44 -8.08
N LEU A 28 -0.29 -9.52 -9.27
CA LEU A 28 -0.89 -8.38 -9.95
C LEU A 28 -2.08 -7.82 -9.17
N GLU A 29 -2.98 -8.68 -8.70
CA GLU A 29 -4.15 -8.29 -7.91
C GLU A 29 -3.74 -7.57 -6.62
N ARG A 30 -2.81 -8.17 -5.85
CA ARG A 30 -2.28 -7.56 -4.63
C ARG A 30 -1.57 -6.24 -4.91
N GLY A 31 -0.71 -6.22 -5.92
CA GLY A 31 0.00 -5.00 -6.29
C GLY A 31 -0.93 -3.88 -6.72
N LEU A 32 -2.02 -4.19 -7.44
CA LEU A 32 -3.00 -3.19 -7.81
C LEU A 32 -3.81 -2.70 -6.61
N GLU A 33 -4.17 -3.58 -5.67
CA GLU A 33 -4.84 -3.21 -4.43
C GLU A 33 -3.97 -2.27 -3.58
N ASP A 34 -2.68 -2.59 -3.42
CA ASP A 34 -1.72 -1.77 -2.68
C ASP A 34 -1.58 -0.37 -3.33
N LEU A 35 -1.38 -0.33 -4.65
CA LEU A 35 -1.27 0.94 -5.40
C LEU A 35 -2.54 1.78 -5.32
N TRP A 36 -3.71 1.14 -5.32
CA TRP A 36 -4.98 1.84 -5.17
C TRP A 36 -5.15 2.43 -3.77
N GLU A 37 -4.77 1.67 -2.74
CA GLU A 37 -4.78 2.13 -1.35
C GLU A 37 -3.89 3.37 -1.19
N ASP A 38 -2.65 3.30 -1.66
CA ASP A 38 -1.69 4.41 -1.59
C ASP A 38 -2.26 5.68 -2.23
N LEU A 39 -2.87 5.57 -3.41
CA LEU A 39 -3.48 6.69 -4.10
C LEU A 39 -4.64 7.31 -3.31
N VAL A 40 -5.49 6.49 -2.70
CA VAL A 40 -6.64 6.96 -1.92
C VAL A 40 -6.18 7.65 -0.64
N LEU A 41 -5.21 7.06 0.07
CA LEU A 41 -4.67 7.61 1.30
C LEU A 41 -3.89 8.91 1.04
N ALA A 42 -3.08 8.99 -0.03
CA ALA A 42 -2.39 10.22 -0.40
C ALA A 42 -3.38 11.37 -0.61
N ARG A 43 -4.42 11.16 -1.45
CA ARG A 43 -5.48 12.15 -1.67
C ARG A 43 -6.22 12.54 -0.40
N TYR A 44 -6.40 11.60 0.53
CA TYR A 44 -7.00 11.90 1.82
C TYR A 44 -6.11 12.83 2.65
N LEU A 45 -4.83 12.48 2.81
CA LEU A 45 -3.86 13.23 3.60
C LEU A 45 -3.59 14.63 3.00
N ASP A 46 -3.62 14.75 1.68
CA ASP A 46 -3.52 16.03 0.95
C ASP A 46 -4.81 16.89 1.03
N GLY A 47 -5.88 16.36 1.65
CA GLY A 47 -7.15 17.07 1.80
C GLY A 47 -8.02 17.09 0.53
N GLU A 48 -7.63 16.37 -0.51
CA GLU A 48 -8.36 16.25 -1.78
C GLU A 48 -9.56 15.29 -1.69
N LEU A 49 -9.55 14.40 -0.69
CA LEU A 49 -10.60 13.42 -0.44
C LEU A 49 -11.14 13.57 0.99
N ALA A 50 -12.46 13.59 1.14
CA ALA A 50 -13.09 13.59 2.47
C ALA A 50 -12.85 12.26 3.20
N ARG A 51 -12.71 12.32 4.52
CA ARG A 51 -12.45 11.17 5.38
C ARG A 51 -13.44 10.03 5.18
N GLU A 52 -14.74 10.35 5.14
CA GLU A 52 -15.81 9.35 4.96
C GLU A 52 -15.66 8.61 3.63
N LYS A 53 -15.27 9.32 2.56
CA LYS A 53 -15.03 8.73 1.24
C LYS A 53 -13.75 7.89 1.20
N ALA A 54 -12.72 8.27 1.95
CA ALA A 54 -11.53 7.44 2.11
C ALA A 54 -11.87 6.14 2.84
N ILE A 55 -12.62 6.22 3.93
CA ILE A 55 -13.10 5.06 4.70
C ILE A 55 -13.98 4.14 3.84
N GLU A 56 -14.85 4.69 2.99
CA GLU A 56 -15.66 3.90 2.06
C GLU A 56 -14.78 3.10 1.08
N ARG A 57 -13.68 3.68 0.60
CA ARG A 57 -12.84 3.08 -0.45
C ARG A 57 -11.81 2.08 0.07
N VAL A 58 -11.16 2.37 1.20
CA VAL A 58 -10.08 1.54 1.74
C VAL A 58 -10.38 1.00 3.14
N GLY A 59 -11.47 1.42 3.77
CA GLY A 59 -11.84 0.96 5.10
C GLY A 59 -11.25 1.82 6.22
N ARG A 60 -11.93 1.80 7.36
CA ARG A 60 -11.65 2.66 8.52
C ARG A 60 -10.26 2.45 9.10
N THR A 61 -9.84 1.19 9.26
CA THR A 61 -8.57 0.84 9.89
C THR A 61 -7.37 1.41 9.13
N LYS A 62 -7.40 1.38 7.80
CA LYS A 62 -6.32 1.91 6.94
C LYS A 62 -6.23 3.43 7.06
N VAL A 63 -7.38 4.12 7.07
CA VAL A 63 -7.44 5.58 7.29
C VAL A 63 -6.92 5.98 8.67
N GLU A 64 -7.39 5.33 9.74
CA GLU A 64 -6.93 5.63 11.11
C GLU A 64 -5.44 5.37 11.30
N ARG A 65 -4.90 4.34 10.63
CA ARG A 65 -3.47 4.09 10.62
C ARG A 65 -2.69 5.23 9.95
N ALA A 66 -3.13 5.67 8.76
CA ALA A 66 -2.49 6.76 8.03
C ALA A 66 -2.52 8.08 8.82
N GLU A 67 -3.63 8.37 9.51
CA GLU A 67 -3.76 9.54 10.41
C GLU A 67 -2.71 9.50 11.52
N ARG A 68 -2.58 8.35 12.19
CA ARG A 68 -1.58 8.16 13.27
C ARG A 68 -0.15 8.26 12.76
N GLU A 69 0.15 7.70 11.60
CA GLU A 69 1.47 7.80 10.99
C GLU A 69 1.82 9.26 10.65
N ARG A 70 0.86 10.03 10.12
CA ARG A 70 1.03 11.46 9.87
C ARG A 70 1.33 12.24 11.15
N GLU A 71 0.58 12.00 12.23
CA GLU A 71 0.81 12.68 13.52
C GLU A 71 2.23 12.45 14.05
N VAL A 72 2.75 11.23 13.93
CA VAL A 72 4.13 10.91 14.35
C VAL A 72 5.15 11.68 13.51
N VAL A 73 4.98 11.70 12.18
CA VAL A 73 5.89 12.42 11.27
C VAL A 73 5.85 13.93 11.53
N GLU A 74 4.67 14.51 11.72
CA GLU A 74 4.52 15.93 12.06
C GLU A 74 5.19 16.26 13.40
N GLY A 75 5.09 15.36 14.38
CA GLY A 75 5.80 15.48 15.66
C GLY A 75 7.32 15.48 15.52
N ASP A 76 7.88 14.59 14.68
CA ASP A 76 9.32 14.54 14.41
C ASP A 76 9.81 15.81 13.69
N VAL A 77 9.01 16.35 12.76
CA VAL A 77 9.30 17.60 12.06
C VAL A 77 9.27 18.79 13.04
N ASP A 78 8.24 18.89 13.87
CA ASP A 78 8.12 19.95 14.88
C ASP A 78 9.29 19.91 15.88
N TRP A 79 9.67 18.70 16.34
CA TRP A 79 10.86 18.53 17.17
C TRP A 79 12.11 19.04 16.47
N GLY A 80 12.32 18.69 15.20
CA GLY A 80 13.49 19.13 14.43
C GLY A 80 13.52 20.64 14.14
N LEU A 81 12.36 21.32 14.08
CA LEU A 81 12.27 22.76 13.86
C LEU A 81 12.43 23.59 15.14
N ASN A 82 12.14 23.00 16.31
CA ASN A 82 12.18 23.67 17.61
C ASN A 82 13.35 23.24 18.52
N ALA A 83 14.26 22.39 18.03
CA ALA A 83 15.49 21.97 18.72
C ALA A 83 16.66 22.94 18.45
#